data_AF-A0A355REU6-F1
#
_entry.id   AF-A0A355REU6-F1
#
_cell.length_a   1.000
_cell.length_b   1.000
_cell.length_c   1.000
_cell.angle_alpha   90.00
_cell.angle_beta   90.00
_cell.angle_gamma   90.00
#
_symmetry.space_group_name_H-M   'P 1'
#
loop_
_entity.id
_entity.type
_entity.pdbx_description
1 polymer ?
#
loop_
_entity_poly.entity_id
_entity_poly.type
_entity_poly.pdbx_seq_one_letter_code
_entity_poly.pdbx_strand_id
1 'polypeptide(L)'
;MDTAFWITISTIMGLIILSAFFSGSETALTAASRGKLRAQADKGSRGAKRALKITEDNERLIGSVLLGNNLVNILATSLATAVFTRSFGESGVALATLVMTVLILVFAEVLPKTYAITNAEAAAARVSRPIQICIVLFSPFASAVRWLVGGVLRLFGVRSDTHMLDQAMREEIAGALSLGHSEGIVEKEDRDRILGALDLSERAVEEIMLHRSKIEMINADQPPMDILNQCLDSSYTRLPVYKDDPENIIGVIHAKDLARTVYRIMSNPETATR
;
A
#
# COMPACT_ATOMS: atom_id res chain seq x y z
N MET A 1 6.00 56.91 3.57
CA MET A 1 5.99 55.43 3.74
C MET A 1 6.27 55.15 5.20
N ASP A 2 5.27 54.64 5.91
CA ASP A 2 5.33 54.47 7.38
C ASP A 2 6.15 53.24 7.76
N THR A 3 6.63 53.15 9.01
CA THR A 3 7.31 51.94 9.53
C THR A 3 6.48 50.68 9.36
N ALA A 4 5.15 50.80 9.49
CA ALA A 4 4.20 49.72 9.26
C ALA A 4 4.27 49.15 7.83
N PHE A 5 4.53 49.99 6.82
CA PHE A 5 4.65 49.55 5.43
C PHE A 5 5.85 48.60 5.26
N TRP A 6 7.02 49.00 5.78
CA TRP A 6 8.23 48.19 5.72
C TRP A 6 8.10 46.88 6.50
N ILE A 7 7.47 46.92 7.67
CA ILE A 7 7.19 45.71 8.46
C ILE A 7 6.33 44.71 7.67
N THR A 8 5.29 45.18 6.98
CA THR A 8 4.43 44.30 6.18
C THR A 8 5.19 43.71 5.00
N ILE A 9 6.01 44.49 4.29
CA ILE A 9 6.86 43.98 3.19
C ILE A 9 7.86 42.94 3.70
N SER A 10 8.53 43.19 4.82
CA SER A 10 9.43 42.21 5.45
C SER A 10 8.69 40.94 5.87
N THR A 11 7.46 41.08 6.36
CA THR A 11 6.60 39.94 6.71
C THR A 11 6.24 39.12 5.47
N ILE A 12 5.84 39.75 4.37
CA ILE A 12 5.55 39.08 3.10
C ILE A 12 6.78 38.31 2.60
N MET A 13 7.96 38.93 2.65
CA MET A 13 9.21 38.27 2.26
C MET A 13 9.51 37.05 3.14
N GLY A 14 9.33 37.18 4.46
CA GLY A 14 9.47 36.06 5.40
C GLY A 14 8.48 34.92 5.12
N LEU A 15 7.23 35.26 4.77
CA LEU A 15 6.23 34.27 4.38
C LEU A 15 6.59 33.56 3.08
N ILE A 16 7.11 34.26 2.07
CA ILE A 16 7.58 33.63 0.82
C ILE A 16 8.69 32.62 1.09
N ILE A 17 9.67 32.97 1.95
CA ILE A 17 10.74 32.06 2.35
C ILE A 17 10.18 30.85 3.11
N LEU A 18 9.19 31.06 3.98
CA LEU A 18 8.56 29.98 4.71
C LEU A 18 7.76 29.05 3.79
N SER A 19 7.06 29.58 2.78
CA SER A 19 6.40 28.78 1.76
C SER A 19 7.42 27.99 0.92
N ALA A 20 8.52 28.62 0.52
CA ALA A 20 9.63 27.95 -0.17
C ALA A 20 10.17 26.78 0.65
N PHE A 21 10.31 26.96 1.97
CA PHE A 21 10.72 25.92 2.89
C PHE A 21 9.71 24.76 2.96
N PHE A 22 8.40 25.04 3.07
CA PHE A 22 7.37 23.98 3.09
C PHE A 22 7.33 23.20 1.78
N SER A 23 7.28 23.91 0.66
CA SER A 23 7.26 23.37 -0.70
C SER A 23 8.48 22.50 -1.00
N GLY A 24 9.69 23.00 -0.72
CA GLY A 24 10.92 22.23 -0.90
C GLY A 24 11.02 21.03 0.05
N SER A 25 10.54 21.18 1.29
CA SER A 25 10.53 20.08 2.27
C SER A 25 9.56 18.96 1.88
N GLU A 26 8.38 19.31 1.34
CA GLU A 26 7.41 18.36 0.80
C GLU A 26 8.07 17.49 -0.27
N THR A 27 8.64 18.13 -1.30
CA THR A 27 9.31 17.41 -2.40
C THR A 27 10.51 16.61 -1.93
N ALA A 28 11.32 17.12 -1.00
CA ALA A 28 12.43 16.36 -0.45
C ALA A 28 11.95 15.09 0.26
N LEU A 29 10.91 15.19 1.09
CA LEU A 29 10.39 14.07 1.88
C LEU A 29 9.63 13.06 1.01
N THR A 30 8.91 13.51 -0.01
CA THR A 30 8.16 12.61 -0.91
C THR A 30 9.06 11.95 -1.96
N ALA A 31 10.10 12.62 -2.43
CA ALA A 31 11.04 12.06 -3.42
C ALA A 31 12.16 11.20 -2.79
N ALA A 32 12.41 11.30 -1.48
CA ALA A 32 13.49 10.56 -0.84
C ALA A 32 13.26 9.05 -0.83
N SER A 33 14.28 8.27 -1.21
CA SER A 33 14.22 6.81 -1.13
C SER A 33 14.21 6.32 0.32
N ARG A 34 13.14 5.61 0.72
CA ARG A 34 13.02 4.97 2.05
C ARG A 34 14.20 4.03 2.34
N GLY A 35 14.63 3.24 1.35
CA GLY A 35 15.77 2.32 1.50
C GLY A 35 17.08 3.05 1.77
N LYS A 36 17.37 4.16 1.08
CA LYS A 36 18.55 4.98 1.33
C LYS A 36 18.49 5.69 2.68
N LEU A 37 17.32 6.20 3.07
CA LEU A 37 17.11 6.79 4.41
C LEU A 37 17.32 5.76 5.52
N ARG A 38 16.84 4.53 5.34
CA ARG A 38 17.09 3.40 6.26
C ARG A 38 18.59 3.13 6.41
N ALA A 39 19.30 2.97 5.29
CA ALA A 39 20.74 2.74 5.31
C ALA A 39 21.52 3.88 5.99
N GLN A 40 21.12 5.14 5.80
CA GLN A 40 21.73 6.28 6.49
C GLN A 40 21.39 6.30 7.99
N ALA A 41 20.17 5.92 8.36
CA ALA A 41 19.74 5.82 9.76
C ALA A 41 20.52 4.73 10.52
N ASP A 42 20.73 3.58 9.88
CA ASP A 42 21.51 2.46 10.44
C ASP A 42 22.99 2.83 10.63
N LYS A 43 23.53 3.72 9.78
CA LYS A 43 24.84 4.36 9.95
C LYS A 43 24.89 5.47 11.01
N GLY A 44 23.79 5.69 11.75
CA GLY A 44 23.73 6.63 12.87
C GLY A 44 23.15 8.01 12.54
N SER A 45 22.65 8.26 11.32
CA SER A 45 22.05 9.56 10.98
C SER A 45 20.71 9.77 11.68
N ARG A 46 20.72 10.61 12.72
CA ARG A 46 19.49 11.02 13.43
C ARG A 46 18.51 11.77 12.52
N GLY A 47 18.99 12.48 11.50
CA GLY A 47 18.17 13.16 10.50
C GLY A 47 17.44 12.18 9.60
N ALA A 48 18.18 11.20 9.06
CA ALA A 48 17.59 10.15 8.23
C ALA A 48 16.59 9.29 9.00
N LYS A 49 16.86 8.98 10.27
CA LYS A 49 15.90 8.25 11.13
C LYS A 49 14.58 9.00 11.32
N ARG A 50 14.63 10.33 11.48
CA ARG A 50 13.42 11.17 11.60
C ARG A 50 12.70 11.29 10.27
N ALA A 51 13.44 11.57 9.19
CA ALA A 51 12.90 11.61 7.84
C ALA A 51 12.18 10.30 7.51
N LEU A 52 12.81 9.15 7.76
CA LEU A 52 12.20 7.83 7.55
C LEU A 52 10.85 7.70 8.27
N LYS A 53 10.82 8.02 9.57
CA LYS A 53 9.58 7.98 10.36
C LYS A 53 8.49 8.93 9.82
N ILE A 54 8.88 10.10 9.33
CA ILE A 54 7.94 11.07 8.72
C ILE A 54 7.39 10.52 7.40
N THR A 55 8.25 9.93 6.56
CA THR A 55 7.86 9.36 5.25
C THR A 55 7.06 8.06 5.34
N GLU A 56 7.04 7.41 6.51
CA GLU A 56 6.18 6.25 6.77
C GLU A 56 4.70 6.68 6.92
N ASP A 57 4.43 7.89 7.41
CA ASP A 57 3.08 8.47 7.54
C ASP A 57 2.87 9.59 6.50
N ASN A 58 2.84 9.19 5.23
CA ASN A 58 2.68 10.11 4.09
C ASN A 58 1.41 10.96 4.19
N GLU A 59 0.34 10.39 4.75
CA GLU A 59 -0.94 11.08 4.84
C GLU A 59 -0.88 12.27 5.80
N ARG A 60 -0.31 12.10 7.00
CA ARG A 60 -0.12 13.21 7.94
C ARG A 60 0.93 14.20 7.44
N LEU A 61 1.99 13.71 6.79
CA LEU A 61 3.02 14.54 6.19
C LEU A 61 2.42 15.49 5.15
N ILE A 62 1.80 14.93 4.11
CA ILE A 62 1.24 15.69 2.98
C ILE A 62 0.16 16.65 3.49
N GLY A 63 -0.77 16.16 4.29
CA GLY A 63 -1.86 16.99 4.82
C GLY A 63 -1.37 18.17 5.65
N SER A 64 -0.38 17.97 6.52
CA SER A 64 0.13 19.04 7.40
C SER A 64 0.98 20.05 6.64
N VAL A 65 1.84 19.58 5.73
CA VAL A 65 2.73 20.46 4.95
C VAL A 65 1.93 21.27 3.92
N LEU A 66 0.96 20.66 3.23
CA LEU A 66 0.06 21.37 2.33
C LEU A 66 -0.76 22.44 3.06
N LEU A 67 -1.28 22.12 4.25
CA LEU A 67 -2.03 23.08 5.07
C LEU A 67 -1.14 24.28 5.46
N GLY A 68 0.08 24.01 5.94
CA GLY A 68 1.04 25.05 6.28
C GLY A 68 1.42 25.92 5.08
N ASN A 69 1.71 25.31 3.94
CA ASN A 69 2.05 26.01 2.71
C ASN A 69 0.91 26.92 2.23
N ASN A 70 -0.31 26.38 2.17
CA ASN A 70 -1.50 27.14 1.75
C ASN A 70 -1.79 28.30 2.70
N LEU A 71 -1.70 28.09 4.02
CA LEU A 71 -1.91 29.15 4.99
C LEU A 71 -0.91 30.30 4.77
N VAL A 72 0.37 29.98 4.60
CA VAL A 72 1.44 30.97 4.38
C VAL A 72 1.21 31.73 3.06
N ASN A 73 0.85 31.03 1.99
CA ASN A 73 0.58 31.66 0.69
C ASN A 73 -0.63 32.59 0.72
N ILE A 74 -1.73 32.17 1.35
CA ILE A 74 -2.93 32.98 1.51
C ILE A 74 -2.63 34.23 2.34
N LEU A 75 -1.90 34.09 3.45
CA LEU A 75 -1.48 35.22 4.28
C LEU A 75 -0.57 36.19 3.52
N ALA A 76 0.44 35.68 2.80
CA ALA A 76 1.36 36.51 2.03
C ALA A 76 0.62 37.30 0.94
N THR A 77 -0.28 36.62 0.22
CA THR A 77 -1.06 37.23 -0.87
C THR A 77 -2.05 38.24 -0.32
N SER A 78 -2.76 37.92 0.77
CA SER A 78 -3.70 38.84 1.41
C SER A 78 -3.03 40.11 1.91
N LEU A 79 -1.86 40.00 2.57
CA LEU A 79 -1.07 41.15 3.01
C LEU A 79 -0.54 41.96 1.82
N ALA A 80 -0.06 41.30 0.77
CA ALA A 80 0.40 41.97 -0.44
C ALA A 80 -0.74 42.74 -1.12
N THR A 81 -1.92 42.12 -1.28
CA THR A 81 -3.11 42.80 -1.81
C THR A 81 -3.45 44.03 -0.97
N ALA A 82 -3.49 43.92 0.36
CA ALA A 82 -3.77 45.07 1.23
C ALA A 82 -2.76 46.22 1.05
N VAL A 83 -1.46 45.91 0.95
CA VAL A 83 -0.40 46.90 0.73
C VAL A 83 -0.51 47.57 -0.63
N PHE A 84 -0.75 46.79 -1.67
CA PHE A 84 -0.83 47.30 -3.05
C PHE A 84 -2.11 48.09 -3.27
N THR A 85 -3.25 47.67 -2.72
CA THR A 85 -4.50 48.44 -2.77
C THR A 85 -4.35 49.79 -2.08
N ARG A 86 -3.69 49.83 -0.91
CA ARG A 86 -3.40 51.11 -0.22
C ARG A 86 -2.48 52.03 -1.04
N SER A 87 -1.56 51.46 -1.82
CA SER A 87 -0.54 52.23 -2.54
C SER A 87 -0.96 52.65 -3.96
N PHE A 88 -1.78 51.84 -4.63
CA PHE A 88 -2.12 51.99 -6.05
C PHE A 88 -3.64 52.05 -6.32
N GLY A 89 -4.48 52.08 -5.26
CA GLY A 89 -5.94 52.09 -5.39
C GLY A 89 -6.50 50.74 -5.85
N GLU A 90 -7.68 50.75 -6.49
CA GLU A 90 -8.36 49.51 -6.94
C GLU A 90 -7.50 48.70 -7.93
N SER A 91 -6.75 49.36 -8.82
CA SER A 91 -5.80 48.70 -9.74
C SER A 91 -4.66 47.97 -9.01
N GLY A 92 -4.39 48.31 -7.74
CA GLY A 92 -3.42 47.62 -6.89
C GLY A 92 -3.74 46.16 -6.66
N VAL A 93 -5.03 45.77 -6.68
CA VAL A 93 -5.42 44.36 -6.53
C VAL A 93 -4.89 43.53 -7.70
N ALA A 94 -5.10 43.98 -8.94
CA ALA A 94 -4.62 43.28 -10.13
C ALA A 94 -3.09 43.19 -10.16
N LEU A 95 -2.40 44.27 -9.77
CA LEU A 95 -0.95 44.30 -9.69
C LEU A 95 -0.42 43.34 -8.61
N ALA A 96 -1.03 43.30 -7.43
CA ALA A 96 -0.66 42.36 -6.36
C ALA A 96 -0.82 40.92 -6.82
N THR A 97 -1.95 40.58 -7.46
CA THR A 97 -2.21 39.24 -7.97
C THR A 97 -1.15 38.82 -8.97
N LEU A 98 -0.80 39.68 -9.94
CA LEU A 98 0.23 39.37 -10.94
C LEU A 98 1.61 39.20 -10.29
N VAL A 99 2.03 40.14 -9.44
CA VAL A 99 3.35 40.11 -8.78
C VAL A 99 3.47 38.90 -7.85
N MET A 100 2.47 38.66 -7.00
CA MET A 100 2.49 37.54 -6.06
C MET A 100 2.43 36.19 -6.76
N THR A 101 1.69 36.07 -7.87
CA THR A 101 1.67 34.83 -8.67
C THR A 101 3.07 34.50 -9.17
N VAL A 102 3.79 35.46 -9.75
CA VAL A 102 5.17 35.24 -10.23
C VAL A 102 6.11 34.93 -9.06
N LEU A 103 6.01 35.70 -7.96
CA LEU A 103 6.90 35.50 -6.81
C LEU A 103 6.71 34.14 -6.14
N ILE A 104 5.46 33.74 -5.86
CA ILE A 104 5.16 32.44 -5.24
C ILE A 104 5.56 31.33 -6.20
N LEU A 105 5.14 31.40 -7.47
CA LEU A 105 5.43 30.35 -8.45
C LEU A 105 6.94 30.13 -8.61
N VAL A 106 7.73 31.19 -8.76
CA VAL A 106 9.17 31.06 -9.00
C VAL A 106 9.90 30.72 -7.69
N PHE A 107 9.74 31.55 -6.66
CA PHE A 107 10.60 31.49 -5.48
C PHE A 107 10.08 30.56 -4.38
N ALA A 108 8.77 30.37 -4.28
CA ALA A 108 8.17 29.52 -3.26
C ALA A 108 7.80 28.13 -3.77
N GLU A 109 7.60 27.97 -5.08
CA GLU A 109 7.11 26.72 -5.65
C GLU A 109 8.15 26.02 -6.53
N VAL A 110 8.45 26.54 -7.72
CA VAL A 110 9.25 25.83 -8.73
C VAL A 110 10.71 25.69 -8.31
N LEU A 111 11.36 26.78 -7.88
CA LEU A 111 12.78 26.75 -7.54
C LEU A 111 13.08 25.83 -6.34
N PRO A 112 12.36 25.93 -5.20
CA PRO A 112 12.64 25.06 -4.05
C PRO A 112 12.40 23.58 -4.35
N LYS A 113 11.33 23.24 -5.09
CA LYS A 113 11.03 21.86 -5.49
C LYS A 113 12.13 21.29 -6.39
N THR A 114 12.55 22.07 -7.39
CA THR A 114 13.62 21.67 -8.32
C THR A 114 14.94 21.45 -7.59
N TYR A 115 15.28 22.33 -6.63
CA TYR A 115 16.48 22.14 -5.82
C TYR A 115 16.38 20.90 -4.93
N ALA A 116 15.24 20.71 -4.27
CA ALA A 116 15.01 19.61 -3.34
C ALA A 116 15.12 18.22 -3.99
N ILE A 117 14.64 18.05 -5.24
CA ILE A 117 14.62 16.74 -5.89
C ILE A 117 16.02 16.21 -6.24
N THR A 118 16.99 17.11 -6.48
CA THR A 118 18.36 16.71 -6.87
C THR A 118 19.11 15.97 -5.77
N ASN A 119 18.79 16.23 -4.50
CA ASN A 119 19.42 15.60 -3.35
C ASN A 119 18.40 15.36 -2.23
N ALA A 120 17.33 14.63 -2.60
CA ALA A 120 16.14 14.45 -1.78
C ALA A 120 16.46 13.87 -0.39
N GLU A 121 17.33 12.86 -0.29
CA GLU A 121 17.61 12.21 1.00
C GLU A 121 18.32 13.14 1.98
N ALA A 122 19.32 13.91 1.53
CA ALA A 122 20.03 14.84 2.39
C ALA A 122 19.15 16.03 2.78
N ALA A 123 18.35 16.54 1.84
CA ALA A 123 17.36 17.59 2.10
C ALA A 123 16.31 17.11 3.12
N ALA A 124 15.73 15.93 2.93
CA ALA A 124 14.77 15.30 3.82
C ALA A 124 15.35 15.13 5.23
N ALA A 125 16.58 14.61 5.34
CA ALA A 125 17.25 14.45 6.64
C ALA A 125 17.44 15.79 7.36
N ARG A 126 17.77 16.86 6.62
CA ARG A 126 17.97 18.21 7.17
C ARG A 126 16.66 18.86 7.61
N VAL A 127 15.63 18.80 6.79
CA VAL A 127 14.31 19.43 7.06
C VAL A 127 13.44 18.61 8.01
N SER A 128 13.80 17.36 8.30
CA SER A 128 13.03 16.45 9.17
C SER A 128 12.69 17.03 10.54
N ARG A 129 13.56 17.85 11.16
CA ARG A 129 13.29 18.42 12.50
C ARG A 129 12.19 19.48 12.47
N PRO A 130 12.33 20.58 11.69
CA PRO A 130 11.30 21.60 11.63
C PRO A 130 9.97 21.03 11.12
N ILE A 131 9.98 20.16 10.11
CA ILE A 131 8.75 19.57 9.58
C ILE A 131 8.04 18.69 10.61
N GLN A 132 8.77 17.93 11.43
CA GLN A 132 8.14 17.15 12.49
C GLN A 132 7.33 18.03 13.46
N ILE A 133 7.83 19.22 13.80
CA ILE A 133 7.13 20.17 14.66
C ILE A 133 5.86 20.68 13.96
N CYS A 134 5.97 21.06 12.68
CA CYS A 134 4.83 21.50 11.89
C CYS A 134 3.75 20.40 11.76
N ILE A 135 4.15 19.14 11.57
CA ILE A 135 3.22 18.02 11.52
C ILE A 135 2.46 17.90 12.84
N VAL A 136 3.15 17.93 13.98
CA VAL A 136 2.48 17.82 15.29
C VAL A 136 1.51 18.98 15.51
N LEU A 137 1.88 20.21 15.10
CA LEU A 137 1.05 21.40 15.25
C LEU A 137 -0.19 21.38 14.32
N PHE A 138 -0.02 20.97 13.07
CA PHE A 138 -1.08 21.03 12.05
C PHE A 138 -1.88 19.73 11.89
N SER A 139 -1.40 18.60 12.43
CA SER A 139 -2.10 17.31 12.38
C SER A 139 -3.55 17.33 12.93
N PRO A 140 -3.91 18.06 14.02
CA PRO A 140 -5.31 18.12 14.45
C PRO A 140 -6.20 18.79 13.39
N PHE A 141 -5.73 19.86 12.76
CA PHE A 141 -6.46 20.55 11.69
C PHE A 141 -6.55 19.70 10.43
N ALA A 142 -5.46 19.07 10.02
CA ALA A 142 -5.45 18.13 8.90
C ALA A 142 -6.43 16.97 9.13
N SER A 143 -6.54 16.46 10.36
CA SER A 143 -7.49 15.42 10.72
C SER A 143 -8.95 15.88 10.63
N ALA A 144 -9.24 17.11 11.06
CA ALA A 144 -10.58 17.69 10.92
C ALA A 144 -10.97 17.86 9.44
N VAL A 145 -10.05 18.35 8.61
CA VAL A 145 -10.27 18.46 7.16
C VAL A 145 -10.52 17.09 6.55
N ARG A 146 -9.76 16.05 6.93
CA ARG A 146 -10.01 14.68 6.45
C ARG A 146 -11.37 14.15 6.85
N TRP A 147 -11.81 14.41 8.07
CA TRP A 147 -13.14 14.00 8.51
C TRP A 147 -14.23 14.67 7.66
N LEU A 148 -14.06 15.94 7.32
CA LEU A 148 -14.94 16.68 6.41
C LEU A 148 -14.90 16.08 5.00
N VAL A 149 -13.72 15.88 4.42
CA VAL A 149 -13.57 15.29 3.07
C VAL A 149 -14.19 13.89 3.02
N GLY A 150 -13.94 13.05 4.01
CA GLY A 150 -14.55 11.72 4.10
C GLY A 150 -16.07 11.78 4.26
N GLY A 151 -16.60 12.77 5.00
CA GLY A 151 -18.03 13.04 5.07
C GLY A 151 -18.63 13.39 3.71
N VAL A 152 -17.97 14.29 2.96
CA VAL A 152 -18.40 14.68 1.60
C VAL A 152 -18.31 13.50 0.63
N LEU A 153 -17.22 12.74 0.63
CA LEU A 153 -17.05 11.56 -0.23
C LEU A 153 -18.12 10.49 0.02
N ARG A 154 -18.52 10.30 1.29
CA ARG A 154 -19.64 9.40 1.63
C ARG A 154 -20.98 9.87 1.04
N LEU A 155 -21.20 11.19 0.92
CA LEU A 155 -22.40 11.72 0.25
C LEU A 155 -22.41 11.41 -1.25
N PHE A 156 -21.23 11.27 -1.87
CA PHE A 156 -21.08 10.86 -3.27
C PHE A 156 -20.95 9.34 -3.46
N GLY A 157 -21.18 8.54 -2.41
CA GLY A 157 -21.14 7.08 -2.48
C GLY A 157 -19.75 6.47 -2.54
N VAL A 158 -18.68 7.27 -2.39
CA VAL A 158 -17.30 6.77 -2.36
C VAL A 158 -17.02 6.22 -0.96
N ARG A 159 -17.07 4.90 -0.82
CA ARG A 159 -16.58 4.17 0.36
C ARG A 159 -15.16 3.71 0.08
N SER A 160 -14.20 4.17 0.89
CA SER A 160 -12.86 3.57 0.93
C SER A 160 -12.96 2.23 1.66
N ASP A 161 -13.45 1.20 0.97
CA ASP A 161 -13.42 -0.16 1.49
C ASP A 161 -12.01 -0.72 1.28
N THR A 162 -11.36 -1.13 2.36
CA THR A 162 -10.00 -1.70 2.36
C THR A 162 -9.87 -2.91 1.42
N HIS A 163 -10.97 -3.63 1.17
CA HIS A 163 -11.03 -4.71 0.19
C HIS A 163 -10.80 -4.25 -1.27
N MET A 164 -11.16 -3.02 -1.63
CA MET A 164 -10.90 -2.50 -2.98
C MET A 164 -9.41 -2.21 -3.23
N LEU A 165 -8.65 -1.93 -2.16
CA LEU A 165 -7.21 -1.67 -2.24
C LEU A 165 -6.41 -2.95 -2.53
N ASP A 166 -6.78 -4.06 -1.90
CA ASP A 166 -6.15 -5.36 -2.15
C ASP A 166 -6.42 -5.84 -3.58
N GLN A 167 -7.64 -5.65 -4.09
CA GLN A 167 -7.99 -6.00 -5.47
C GLN A 167 -7.25 -5.12 -6.49
N ALA A 168 -7.21 -3.80 -6.28
CA ALA A 168 -6.51 -2.88 -7.17
C ALA A 168 -4.99 -3.18 -7.24
N MET A 169 -4.37 -3.51 -6.11
CA MET A 169 -2.96 -3.92 -6.05
C MET A 169 -2.70 -5.22 -6.84
N ARG A 170 -3.60 -6.20 -6.76
CA ARG A 170 -3.50 -7.46 -7.52
C ARG A 170 -3.60 -7.19 -9.02
N GLU A 171 -4.55 -6.37 -9.43
CA GLU A 171 -4.73 -5.96 -10.83
C GLU A 171 -3.50 -5.22 -11.36
N GLU A 172 -2.88 -4.35 -10.54
CA GLU A 172 -1.65 -3.65 -10.90
C GLU A 172 -0.47 -4.62 -11.09
N ILE A 173 -0.29 -5.58 -10.16
CA ILE A 173 0.76 -6.61 -10.27
C ILE A 173 0.53 -7.49 -11.50
N ALA A 174 -0.71 -7.93 -11.73
CA ALA A 174 -1.07 -8.75 -12.89
C ALA A 174 -0.86 -8.00 -14.21
N GLY A 175 -1.18 -6.70 -14.24
CA GLY A 175 -0.94 -5.81 -15.37
C GLY A 175 0.56 -5.65 -15.66
N ALA A 176 1.38 -5.39 -14.63
CA ALA A 176 2.82 -5.26 -14.76
C ALA A 176 3.49 -6.56 -15.28
N LEU A 177 3.06 -7.72 -14.79
CA LEU A 177 3.54 -9.02 -15.25
C LEU A 177 3.15 -9.29 -16.72
N SER A 178 1.94 -8.92 -17.10
CA SER A 178 1.44 -9.08 -18.48
C SER A 178 2.21 -8.17 -19.44
N LEU A 179 2.48 -6.93 -19.03
CA LEU A 179 3.28 -5.98 -19.80
C LEU A 179 4.73 -6.47 -19.95
N GLY A 180 5.38 -6.89 -18.84
CA GLY A 180 6.73 -7.43 -18.87
C GLY A 180 6.87 -8.68 -19.73
N HIS A 181 5.82 -9.52 -19.80
CA HIS A 181 5.80 -10.65 -20.73
C HIS A 181 5.71 -10.19 -22.20
N SER A 182 4.85 -9.20 -22.50
CA SER A 182 4.72 -8.66 -23.86
C SER A 182 5.99 -7.97 -24.36
N GLU A 183 6.79 -7.42 -23.45
CA GLU A 183 8.08 -6.81 -23.74
C GLU A 183 9.25 -7.84 -23.74
N GLY A 184 8.96 -9.12 -23.49
CA GLY A 184 9.96 -10.20 -23.46
C GLY A 184 10.89 -10.19 -22.24
N ILE A 185 10.55 -9.42 -21.21
CA ILE A 185 11.29 -9.29 -19.95
C ILE A 185 10.93 -10.43 -18.99
N VAL A 186 9.69 -10.92 -19.06
CA VAL A 186 9.16 -11.96 -18.17
C VAL A 186 8.81 -13.21 -18.96
N GLU A 187 9.43 -14.33 -18.60
CA GLU A 187 9.12 -15.64 -19.16
C GLU A 187 7.68 -16.06 -18.85
N LYS A 188 7.03 -16.74 -19.81
CA LYS A 188 5.62 -17.12 -19.70
C LYS A 188 5.34 -17.94 -18.45
N GLU A 189 6.23 -18.89 -18.15
CA GLU A 189 6.06 -19.83 -17.05
C GLU A 189 6.12 -19.13 -15.69
N ASP A 190 6.99 -18.13 -15.53
CA ASP A 190 7.11 -17.35 -14.29
C ASP A 190 5.90 -16.45 -14.07
N ARG A 191 5.39 -15.82 -15.15
CA ARG A 191 4.12 -15.09 -15.10
C ARG A 191 2.99 -16.00 -14.62
N ASP A 192 2.83 -17.18 -15.23
CA ASP A 192 1.73 -18.11 -14.91
C ASP A 192 1.82 -18.62 -13.47
N ARG A 193 3.04 -18.86 -12.96
CA ARG A 193 3.27 -19.21 -11.55
C ARG A 193 2.83 -18.10 -10.59
N ILE A 194 3.23 -16.85 -10.87
CA ILE A 194 2.92 -15.71 -9.98
C ILE A 194 1.42 -15.41 -10.00
N LEU A 195 0.80 -15.38 -11.18
CA LEU A 195 -0.64 -15.18 -11.29
C LEU A 195 -1.43 -16.30 -10.58
N GLY A 196 -1.04 -17.56 -10.79
CA GLY A 196 -1.67 -18.69 -10.10
C GLY A 196 -1.55 -18.62 -8.57
N ALA A 197 -0.44 -18.10 -8.05
CA ALA A 197 -0.26 -17.89 -6.61
C ALA A 197 -1.15 -16.77 -6.05
N LEU A 198 -1.39 -15.70 -6.82
CA LEU A 198 -2.32 -14.63 -6.44
C LEU A 198 -3.76 -15.14 -6.39
N ASP A 199 -4.18 -15.90 -7.41
CA ASP A 199 -5.52 -16.47 -7.53
C ASP A 199 -5.83 -17.52 -6.45
N LEU A 200 -4.82 -18.26 -5.97
CA LEU A 200 -5.02 -19.36 -5.00
C LEU A 200 -5.71 -18.89 -3.71
N SER A 201 -5.48 -17.66 -3.29
CA SER A 201 -6.06 -17.09 -2.05
C SER A 201 -7.58 -16.92 -2.11
N GLU A 202 -8.16 -16.83 -3.31
CA GLU A 202 -9.61 -16.64 -3.50
C GLU A 202 -10.31 -17.88 -4.03
N ARG A 203 -9.55 -18.90 -4.46
CA ARG A 203 -10.15 -20.15 -4.95
C ARG A 203 -10.89 -20.89 -3.85
N ALA A 204 -12.17 -21.11 -4.07
CA ALA A 204 -12.97 -21.98 -3.22
C ALA A 204 -12.62 -23.46 -3.48
N VAL A 205 -12.76 -24.31 -2.44
CA VAL A 205 -12.52 -25.77 -2.55
C VAL A 205 -13.37 -26.39 -3.65
N GLU A 206 -14.58 -25.85 -3.86
CA GLU A 206 -15.51 -26.31 -4.88
C GLU A 206 -14.99 -26.16 -6.32
N GLU A 207 -14.10 -25.18 -6.57
CA GLU A 207 -13.53 -24.92 -7.90
C GLU A 207 -12.46 -25.95 -8.30
N ILE A 208 -11.87 -26.63 -7.31
CA ILE A 208 -10.74 -27.55 -7.51
C ILE A 208 -11.09 -29.01 -7.17
N MET A 209 -12.16 -29.24 -6.40
CA MET A 209 -12.53 -30.59 -5.99
C MET A 209 -13.05 -31.43 -7.15
N LEU A 210 -12.81 -32.74 -7.09
CA LEU A 210 -13.46 -33.69 -7.98
C LEU A 210 -14.92 -33.83 -7.60
N HIS A 211 -15.81 -33.78 -8.58
CA HIS A 211 -17.22 -34.07 -8.36
C HIS A 211 -17.38 -35.49 -7.80
N ARG A 212 -18.21 -35.68 -6.77
CA ARG A 212 -18.37 -36.95 -6.03
C ARG A 212 -18.60 -38.19 -6.90
N SER A 213 -19.33 -38.05 -8.01
CA SER A 213 -19.60 -39.15 -8.95
C SER A 213 -18.37 -39.64 -9.72
N LYS A 214 -17.27 -38.87 -9.68
CA LYS A 214 -15.99 -39.20 -10.29
C LYS A 214 -14.96 -39.69 -9.26
N ILE A 215 -15.35 -39.77 -7.98
CA ILE A 215 -14.48 -40.25 -6.91
C ILE A 215 -14.61 -41.77 -6.84
N GLU A 216 -13.49 -42.46 -6.99
CA GLU A 216 -13.42 -43.90 -6.71
C GLU A 216 -13.47 -44.10 -5.20
N MET A 217 -14.46 -44.84 -4.72
CA MET A 217 -14.73 -45.06 -3.30
C MET A 217 -14.85 -46.55 -3.00
N ILE A 218 -14.54 -46.92 -1.76
CA ILE A 218 -14.62 -48.30 -1.27
C ILE A 218 -15.85 -48.44 -0.38
N ASN A 219 -16.62 -49.51 -0.60
CA ASN A 219 -17.71 -49.88 0.29
C ASN A 219 -17.17 -50.75 1.45
N ALA A 220 -17.36 -50.31 2.69
CA ALA A 220 -16.93 -51.04 3.88
C ALA A 220 -17.65 -52.38 4.10
N ASP A 221 -18.83 -52.57 3.48
CA ASP A 221 -19.64 -53.77 3.61
C ASP A 221 -19.23 -54.87 2.61
N GLN A 222 -18.27 -54.58 1.72
CA GLN A 222 -17.70 -55.58 0.80
C GLN A 222 -16.79 -56.59 1.52
N PRO A 223 -16.65 -57.81 0.99
CA PRO A 223 -15.69 -58.78 1.49
C PRO A 223 -14.26 -58.19 1.53
N PRO A 224 -13.44 -58.51 2.56
CA PRO A 224 -12.10 -57.94 2.70
C PRO A 224 -11.19 -58.15 1.49
N MET A 225 -11.33 -59.27 0.78
CA MET A 225 -10.57 -59.56 -0.44
C MET A 225 -10.98 -58.68 -1.61
N ASP A 226 -12.27 -58.35 -1.75
CA ASP A 226 -12.75 -57.48 -2.82
C ASP A 226 -12.30 -56.03 -2.57
N ILE A 227 -12.33 -55.59 -1.32
CA ILE A 227 -11.76 -54.30 -0.89
C ILE A 227 -10.25 -54.25 -1.20
N LEU A 228 -9.52 -55.31 -0.87
CA LEU A 228 -8.08 -55.40 -1.13
C LEU A 228 -7.77 -55.35 -2.62
N ASN A 229 -8.52 -56.10 -3.45
CA ASN A 229 -8.36 -56.09 -4.90
C ASN A 229 -8.64 -54.69 -5.46
N GLN A 230 -9.73 -54.04 -5.05
CA GLN A 230 -10.05 -52.68 -5.48
C GLN A 230 -8.95 -51.68 -5.09
N CYS A 231 -8.39 -51.79 -3.88
CA CYS A 231 -7.28 -50.95 -3.44
C CYS A 231 -6.01 -51.14 -4.27
N LEU A 232 -5.73 -52.38 -4.71
CA LEU A 232 -4.53 -52.74 -5.48
C LEU A 232 -4.67 -52.38 -6.97
N ASP A 233 -5.88 -52.45 -7.51
CA ASP A 233 -6.19 -52.11 -8.90
C ASP A 233 -6.33 -50.59 -9.12
N SER A 234 -6.64 -49.83 -8.07
CA SER A 234 -6.77 -48.38 -8.17
C SER A 234 -5.43 -47.69 -8.39
N SER A 235 -5.42 -46.65 -9.24
CA SER A 235 -4.25 -45.78 -9.46
C SER A 235 -4.06 -44.73 -8.37
N TYR A 236 -4.98 -44.62 -7.40
CA TYR A 236 -4.96 -43.59 -6.36
C TYR A 236 -4.36 -44.08 -5.05
N THR A 237 -3.66 -43.19 -4.34
CA THR A 237 -3.03 -43.54 -3.04
C THR A 237 -4.01 -43.46 -1.86
N ARG A 238 -5.10 -42.72 -2.00
CA ARG A 238 -6.11 -42.49 -0.95
C ARG A 238 -7.50 -42.73 -1.51
N LEU A 239 -8.21 -43.67 -0.92
CA LEU A 239 -9.56 -44.04 -1.32
C LEU A 239 -10.52 -43.80 -0.16
N PRO A 240 -11.53 -42.93 -0.32
CA PRO A 240 -12.57 -42.75 0.69
C PRO A 240 -13.34 -44.05 0.89
N VAL A 241 -13.68 -44.34 2.15
CA VAL A 241 -14.47 -45.50 2.54
C VAL A 241 -15.82 -45.02 3.02
N TYR A 242 -16.88 -45.56 2.45
CA TYR A 242 -18.24 -45.32 2.89
C TYR A 242 -18.85 -46.60 3.47
N LYS A 243 -19.92 -46.45 4.24
CA LYS A 243 -20.69 -47.57 4.78
C LYS A 243 -22.18 -47.31 4.63
N ASP A 244 -22.92 -48.34 4.21
CA ASP A 244 -24.36 -48.31 3.94
C ASP A 244 -24.75 -47.36 2.77
N ASP A 245 -24.45 -46.07 2.89
CA ASP A 245 -24.74 -45.00 1.92
C ASP A 245 -23.43 -44.36 1.42
N PRO A 246 -23.25 -44.12 0.10
CA PRO A 246 -22.11 -43.38 -0.45
C PRO A 246 -21.88 -41.97 0.14
N GLU A 247 -22.90 -41.35 0.72
CA GLU A 247 -22.76 -40.06 1.42
C GLU A 247 -22.16 -40.22 2.84
N ASN A 248 -22.20 -41.43 3.40
CA ASN A 248 -21.69 -41.72 4.73
C ASN A 248 -20.22 -42.17 4.68
N ILE A 249 -19.32 -41.19 4.48
CA ILE A 249 -17.87 -41.43 4.50
C ILE A 249 -17.39 -41.68 5.94
N ILE A 250 -16.96 -42.91 6.22
CA ILE A 250 -16.48 -43.34 7.53
C ILE A 250 -14.97 -43.22 7.70
N GLY A 251 -14.23 -43.02 6.59
CA GLY A 251 -12.77 -42.88 6.64
C GLY A 251 -12.10 -42.87 5.28
N VAL A 252 -10.78 -43.07 5.28
CA VAL A 252 -9.95 -43.14 4.07
C VAL A 252 -8.93 -44.26 4.23
N ILE A 253 -8.81 -45.12 3.22
CA ILE A 253 -7.74 -46.11 3.13
C ILE A 253 -6.58 -45.49 2.37
N HIS A 254 -5.39 -45.56 2.97
CA HIS A 254 -4.14 -45.17 2.33
C HIS A 254 -3.38 -46.41 1.87
N ALA A 255 -2.95 -46.46 0.61
CA ALA A 255 -2.29 -47.64 0.02
C ALA A 255 -1.06 -48.11 0.83
N LYS A 256 -0.28 -47.18 1.38
CA LYS A 256 0.87 -47.50 2.24
C LYS A 256 0.49 -48.16 3.57
N ASP A 257 -0.64 -47.77 4.16
CA ASP A 257 -1.08 -48.33 5.44
C ASP A 257 -1.70 -49.71 5.23
N LEU A 258 -2.37 -49.91 4.10
CA LEU A 258 -2.81 -51.22 3.64
C LEU A 258 -1.62 -52.18 3.46
N ALA A 259 -0.58 -51.77 2.71
CA ALA A 259 0.62 -52.56 2.50
C ALA A 259 1.35 -52.92 3.80
N ARG A 260 1.46 -51.97 4.74
CA ARG A 260 2.03 -52.20 6.08
C ARG A 260 1.21 -53.21 6.86
N THR A 261 -0.12 -53.13 6.79
CA THR A 261 -1.02 -54.04 7.49
C THR A 261 -0.89 -55.46 6.94
N VAL A 262 -0.88 -55.62 5.62
CA VAL A 262 -0.65 -56.90 4.96
C VAL A 262 0.71 -57.49 5.34
N TYR A 263 1.78 -56.68 5.28
CA TYR A 263 3.11 -57.12 5.69
C TYR A 263 3.13 -57.57 7.17
N ARG A 264 2.49 -56.82 8.07
CA ARG A 264 2.40 -57.18 9.50
C ARG A 264 1.68 -58.50 9.72
N ILE A 265 0.61 -58.76 8.99
CA ILE A 265 -0.14 -60.02 9.07
C ILE A 265 0.72 -61.18 8.53
N MET A 266 1.41 -60.99 7.41
CA MET A 266 2.29 -62.01 6.81
C MET A 266 3.53 -62.31 7.68
N SER A 267 4.07 -61.31 8.37
CA SER A 267 5.26 -61.45 9.20
C SER A 267 4.98 -61.95 10.62
N ASN A 268 3.72 -61.96 11.07
CA ASN A 268 3.36 -62.37 12.42
C ASN A 268 1.98 -63.09 12.44
N PRO A 269 1.94 -64.42 12.16
CA PRO A 269 0.69 -65.15 11.90
C PRO A 269 -0.25 -65.28 13.11
N GLU A 270 0.20 -64.99 14.34
CA GLU A 270 -0.65 -64.96 15.54
C GLU A 270 -1.60 -63.75 15.61
N THR A 271 -1.42 -62.74 14.74
CA THR A 271 -2.22 -61.50 14.74
C THR A 271 -3.48 -61.58 13.88
N ALA A 272 -3.70 -62.67 13.14
CA ALA A 272 -4.79 -62.79 12.16
C ALA A 272 -6.20 -62.99 12.79
N THR A 273 -6.30 -63.07 14.12
CA THR A 273 -7.53 -63.44 14.85
C THR A 273 -8.18 -62.30 15.64
N ARG A 274 -7.78 -61.03 15.44
CA ARG A 274 -8.38 -59.86 16.10
C ARG A 274 -8.77 -58.76 15.14
#